data_AF-A0A523X137-F1
#
_entry.id   AF-A0A523X137-F1
#
_cell.length_a   1.000
_cell.length_b   1.000
_cell.length_c   1.000
_cell.angle_alpha   90.00
_cell.angle_beta   90.00
_cell.angle_gamma   90.00
#
_symmetry.space_group_name_H-M   'P 1'
#
loop_
_entity.id
_entity.type
_entity.pdbx_description
1 polymer ?
#
loop_
_entity_poly.entity_id
_entity_poly.type
_entity_poly.pdbx_seq_one_letter_code
_entity_poly.pdbx_strand_id
1 'polypeptide(L)' 'MPKFNLEKIVYRWRVRAASIGLILAIIFARPDLTSFLTGLGVCFLGLLIRTWSAGHLRKEKELAISGPYQYTRNPLYLG' A
#
# COMPACT_ATOMS: atom_id res chain seq x y z
N MET A 1 -24.13 -7.14 -31.46
CA MET A 1 -22.72 -7.37 -31.05
C MET A 1 -22.61 -7.12 -29.55
N PRO A 2 -22.11 -8.08 -28.75
CA PRO A 2 -21.86 -7.82 -27.34
C PRO A 2 -20.83 -6.69 -27.24
N LYS A 3 -21.20 -5.58 -26.59
CA LYS A 3 -20.26 -4.48 -26.34
C LYS A 3 -19.15 -5.03 -25.47
N PHE A 4 -17.93 -5.16 -26.01
CA PHE A 4 -16.75 -5.46 -25.21
C PHE A 4 -16.63 -4.38 -24.14
N ASN A 5 -16.92 -4.76 -22.89
CA ASN A 5 -16.86 -3.83 -21.78
C ASN A 5 -15.42 -3.82 -21.25
N LEU A 6 -14.57 -3.05 -21.94
CA LEU A 6 -13.15 -2.88 -21.63
C LEU A 6 -12.95 -2.43 -20.18
N GLU A 7 -13.82 -1.56 -19.66
CA GLU A 7 -13.78 -1.11 -18.26
C GLU A 7 -13.87 -2.31 -17.31
N LYS A 8 -14.86 -3.19 -17.52
CA LYS A 8 -15.05 -4.39 -16.69
C LYS A 8 -13.84 -5.34 -16.74
N ILE A 9 -13.19 -5.42 -17.90
CA ILE A 9 -11.97 -6.22 -18.08
C ILE A 9 -10.81 -5.59 -17.29
N VAL A 10 -10.59 -4.28 -17.43
CA VAL A 10 -9.53 -3.56 -16.70
C VAL A 10 -9.74 -3.68 -15.19
N TYR A 11 -10.95 -3.47 -14.68
CA TYR A 11 -11.25 -3.61 -13.25
C TYR A 11 -10.97 -5.01 -12.72
N ARG A 12 -11.29 -6.04 -13.51
CA ARG A 12 -11.03 -7.45 -13.15
C ARG A 12 -9.54 -7.77 -13.14
N TRP A 13 -8.78 -7.21 -14.07
CA TRP A 13 -7.36 -7.49 -14.23
C TRP A 13 -6.46 -6.63 -13.35
N ARG A 14 -6.90 -5.47 -12.87
CA ARG A 14 -6.11 -4.55 -12.03
C ARG A 14 -5.31 -5.24 -10.93
N VAL A 15 -5.97 -6.09 -10.13
CA VAL A 15 -5.33 -6.80 -9.01
C VAL A 15 -4.43 -7.95 -9.51
N ARG A 16 -4.91 -8.72 -10.48
CA ARG A 16 -4.18 -9.88 -11.02
C ARG A 16 -2.89 -9.47 -11.73
N ALA A 17 -2.94 -8.38 -12.48
CA ALA A 17 -1.79 -7.79 -13.15
C ALA A 17 -0.72 -7.37 -12.13
N ALA A 18 -1.13 -6.74 -11.03
CA ALA A 18 -0.23 -6.39 -9.94
C ALA A 18 0.40 -7.65 -9.29
N SER A 19 -0.39 -8.70 -9.04
CA SER A 19 0.12 -9.97 -8.50
C SER A 19 1.12 -10.66 -9.43
N ILE A 20 0.83 -10.73 -10.73
CA ILE A 20 1.76 -11.28 -11.74
C ILE A 20 3.03 -10.42 -11.78
N GLY A 21 2.89 -9.10 -11.78
CA GLY A 21 4.02 -8.17 -11.72
C GLY A 21 4.90 -8.39 -10.50
N LEU A 22 4.31 -8.62 -9.32
CA LEU A 22 5.04 -8.93 -8.09
C LEU A 22 5.83 -10.25 -8.21
N ILE A 23 5.22 -11.31 -8.74
CA ILE A 23 5.90 -12.59 -8.94
C ILE A 23 7.10 -12.43 -9.88
N LEU A 24 6.90 -11.74 -11.01
CA LEU A 24 7.98 -11.46 -11.95
C LEU A 24 9.08 -10.62 -11.31
N ALA A 25 8.73 -9.58 -10.53
CA ALA A 25 9.69 -8.75 -9.82
C ALA A 25 10.57 -9.58 -8.86
N ILE A 26 9.99 -10.56 -8.16
CA ILE A 26 10.73 -11.48 -7.28
C ILE A 26 11.66 -12.39 -8.08
N ILE A 27 11.18 -13.00 -9.18
CA ILE A 27 11.98 -13.90 -10.02
C ILE A 27 13.19 -13.18 -10.62
N PHE A 28 13.01 -11.93 -11.05
CA PHE A 28 14.06 -11.14 -11.66
C PHE A 28 14.84 -10.25 -10.67
N ALA A 29 14.50 -10.29 -9.38
CA ALA A 29 15.19 -9.52 -8.36
C ALA A 29 16.66 -9.97 -8.25
N ARG A 30 17.55 -9.00 -8.12
CA ARG A 30 18.96 -9.21 -7.79
C ARG A 30 19.27 -8.48 -6.49
N PRO A 31 18.86 -9.04 -5.33
CA PRO A 31 19.05 -8.37 -4.06
C PRO A 31 20.54 -8.33 -3.72
N ASP A 32 20.96 -7.18 -3.20
CA ASP A 32 22.22 -6.99 -2.51
C ASP A 32 21.92 -6.52 -1.08
N LEU A 33 22.93 -6.52 -0.21
CA LEU A 33 22.71 -6.16 1.19
C LEU A 33 22.20 -4.71 1.35
N THR A 34 22.67 -3.78 0.52
CA THR A 34 22.25 -2.38 0.56
C THR A 34 20.80 -2.23 0.08
N SER A 35 20.41 -2.84 -1.03
CA SER A 35 19.00 -2.80 -1.47
C SER A 35 18.06 -3.46 -0.46
N PHE A 36 18.48 -4.56 0.18
CA PHE A 36 17.69 -5.20 1.22
C PHE A 36 17.52 -4.32 2.46
N LEU A 37 18.61 -3.76 3.00
CA LEU A 37 18.56 -2.92 4.21
C LEU A 37 17.80 -1.61 3.98
N THR A 38 17.95 -0.99 2.81
CA THR A 38 17.18 0.21 2.44
C THR A 38 15.70 -0.09 2.34
N GLY A 39 15.30 -1.18 1.66
CA GLY A 39 13.91 -1.62 1.59
C GLY A 39 13.34 -1.94 2.97
N LEU A 40 14.11 -2.64 3.82
CA LEU A 40 13.72 -2.93 5.20
C LEU A 40 13.50 -1.64 6.01
N GLY A 41 14.37 -0.65 5.86
CA GLY A 41 14.24 0.67 6.50
C GLY A 41 12.96 1.38 6.08
N VAL A 42 12.65 1.41 4.78
CA VAL A 42 11.39 1.99 4.26
C VAL A 42 10.17 1.26 4.81
N CYS A 43 10.17 -0.07 4.78
CA CYS A 43 9.07 -0.88 5.35
C CYS A 43 8.88 -0.64 6.85
N PHE A 44 9.98 -0.52 7.60
CA PHE A 44 9.94 -0.25 9.03
C PHE A 44 9.34 1.14 9.33
N LEU A 45 9.78 2.17 8.60
CA LEU A 45 9.21 3.52 8.72
C LEU A 45 7.71 3.55 8.38
N GLY A 46 7.31 2.89 7.29
CA GLY A 46 5.89 2.76 6.93
C GLY A 46 5.08 2.08 8.03
N LEU A 47 5.60 0.98 8.59
CA LEU A 47 4.96 0.27 9.70
C LEU A 47 4.82 1.13 10.97
N LEU A 48 5.82 1.96 11.28
CA LEU A 48 5.74 2.91 12.40
C LEU A 48 4.63 3.95 12.19
N ILE A 49 4.56 4.54 10.99
CA ILE A 49 3.49 5.50 10.63
C ILE A 49 2.12 4.81 10.72
N ARG A 50 2.03 3.57 10.22
CA ARG A 50 0.80 2.78 10.22
C ARG A 50 0.34 2.44 11.62
N THR A 51 1.23 1.99 12.50
CA THR A 51 0.90 1.66 13.90
C THR A 51 0.51 2.90 14.69
N TRP A 52 1.23 4.02 14.52
CA TRP A 52 0.85 5.31 15.11
C TRP A 52 -0.54 5.77 14.65
N SER A 53 -0.83 5.63 13.35
CA SER A 53 -2.14 5.96 12.76
C SER A 53 -3.25 5.07 13.29
N ALA A 54 -3.00 3.77 13.39
CA ALA A 54 -3.98 2.82 13.91
C ALA A 54 -4.33 3.11 15.38
N GLY A 55 -3.34 3.53 16.19
CA GLY A 55 -3.57 3.89 17.59
C GLY A 55 -4.47 5.12 17.78
N HIS A 56 -4.47 6.04 16.82
CA HIS A 56 -5.30 7.26 16.85
C HIS A 56 -6.67 7.09 16.19
N LEU A 57 -6.91 5.97 15.48
CA LEU A 57 -8.14 5.75 14.73
C LEU A 57 -9.23 5.11 15.60
N ARG A 58 -10.28 5.86 15.89
CA ARG A 58 -11.50 5.35 16.54
C ARG A 58 -12.63 5.20 15.52
N LYS A 59 -12.59 4.08 14.80
CA LYS A 59 -13.54 3.77 13.71
C LYS A 59 -14.98 3.97 14.17
N GLU A 60 -15.75 4.66 13.33
CA GLU A 60 -17.20 4.89 13.49
C GLU A 60 -17.62 5.59 14.79
N LYS A 61 -16.68 6.13 15.55
CA LYS A 61 -16.96 6.90 16.77
C LYS A 61 -16.72 8.38 16.59
N GLU A 62 -15.55 8.74 16.10
CA GLU A 62 -15.14 10.14 15.94
C GLU A 62 -14.16 10.30 14.79
N LEU A 63 -14.11 11.51 14.24
CA LEU A 63 -13.14 11.86 13.21
C LEU A 63 -11.75 11.98 13.86
N ALA A 64 -10.80 11.15 13.41
CA ALA A 64 -9.42 11.21 13.88
C ALA A 64 -8.73 12.47 13.35
N ILE A 65 -8.27 13.32 14.26
CA ILE A 65 -7.54 14.57 13.95
C ILE A 65 -6.19 14.68 14.66
N SER A 66 -5.91 13.77 15.61
CA SER A 66 -4.69 13.79 16.42
C SER A 66 -3.60 12.90 15.83
N GLY A 67 -2.36 13.07 16.30
CA GLY A 67 -1.22 12.26 15.86
C GLY A 67 -0.96 12.42 14.36
N PRO A 68 -0.81 11.34 13.58
CA PRO A 68 -0.45 11.45 12.18
C PRO A 68 -1.58 12.03 11.30
N TYR A 69 -2.83 12.01 11.78
CA TYR A 69 -3.97 12.60 11.07
C TYR A 69 -3.92 14.14 10.99
N GLN A 70 -3.05 14.79 11.76
CA GLN A 70 -2.83 16.24 11.64
C GLN A 70 -2.06 16.63 10.37
N TYR A 71 -1.26 15.71 9.82
CA TYR A 71 -0.38 15.96 8.67
C TYR A 71 -1.02 15.51 7.34
N THR A 72 -1.89 14.50 7.36
CA THR A 72 -2.59 14.01 6.17
C THR A 72 -3.91 13.35 6.56
N ARG A 73 -4.89 13.34 5.64
CA ARG A 73 -6.21 12.73 5.85
C ARG A 73 -6.18 11.19 5.85
N ASN A 74 -5.15 10.60 5.24
CA ASN A 74 -5.06 9.16 4.99
C ASN A 74 -3.69 8.58 5.42
N PRO A 75 -3.21 8.81 6.65
CA PRO A 75 -1.87 8.39 7.07
C PRO A 75 -1.74 6.86 7.15
N LEU A 76 -2.85 6.16 7.36
CA LEU A 76 -2.91 4.69 7.30
C LEU A 76 -2.69 4.14 5.87
N TYR A 77 -2.81 4.94 4.83
CA TYR A 77 -2.46 4.54 3.46
C TYR A 77 -1.07 5.01 3.05
N LEU A 78 -0.51 5.98 3.79
CA LEU A 78 0.86 6.43 3.60
C LEU A 78 1.86 5.43 4.18
N GLY A 79 1.55 4.86 5.35
CA GLY A 79 2.31 3.80 5.99
C GLY A 79 1.90 2.40 5.54
#